data_AF-A0ABD3QKA6-F1
#
_entry.id   AF-A0ABD3QKA6-F1
#
_cell.length_a   1.000
_cell.length_b   1.000
_cell.length_c   1.000
_cell.angle_alpha   90.00
_cell.angle_beta   90.00
_cell.angle_gamma   90.00
#
_symmetry.space_group_name_H-M   'P 1'
#
loop_
_entity.id
_entity.type
_entity.pdbx_description
1 polymer ?
#
loop_
_entity_poly.entity_id
_entity_poly.type
_entity_poly.pdbx_seq_one_letter_code
_entity_poly.pdbx_strand_id
1 'polypeptide(L)'
;MSAAAARRKKQLAKRAVAAAPTSDDDVVVHGSSPPPDGVVVVVDPVRLRLDALLRDPDLTDESVAYEALQLAQSSVRRCVKVGKYDDASRIAHETCVALLDVGGRVAVSSQLLSVLVGVLNETHAPCTPAWISRFVDLDGAYRRALDADANMGPDERGRLQRLHMRFLGKVLRWSNDLGTTRHGDVGVHQLLADHCWNMSLDEAVVGTEKERMERAAATAAAAAVVDRDNDDDDDDEDEEEEGDSLDIGLRNEAVTHYALAGNVDAILSRLKSLPGPTPEELTSGHVCPPAQRDALLTRSVLTLLAIENMRGAAELVRAYLTEIEYPIPGRSNDELRNGYLDKNDGIAPCHAMFCSMLIRICEKDVKTAPLFTWLIRNFGAELGTMHDSRAARAYTTKIGRVYFDIQPPPSMMSMMENMMSTMGGGGGGGVGRGPGGGMPGGMNPAMMMQAMQAMQGGGM
;
A
#
# COMPACT_ATOMS: atom_id res chain seq x y z
N MET A 1 -3.37 -19.05 5.15
CA MET A 1 -4.65 -19.29 4.44
C MET A 1 -5.80 -19.01 5.41
N SER A 2 -6.65 -18.00 5.14
CA SER A 2 -7.79 -17.66 6.00
C SER A 2 -8.80 -18.81 6.10
N ALA A 3 -9.50 -18.94 7.22
CA ALA A 3 -10.56 -19.94 7.42
C ALA A 3 -11.66 -19.84 6.34
N ALA A 4 -11.93 -18.64 5.82
CA ALA A 4 -12.87 -18.43 4.72
C ALA A 4 -12.35 -19.03 3.40
N ALA A 5 -11.06 -18.84 3.09
CA ALA A 5 -10.41 -19.42 1.92
C ALA A 5 -10.39 -20.96 1.97
N ALA A 6 -10.14 -21.54 3.15
CA ALA A 6 -10.18 -22.99 3.34
C ALA A 6 -11.60 -23.58 3.13
N ARG A 7 -12.64 -22.89 3.64
CA ARG A 7 -14.05 -23.31 3.44
C ARG A 7 -14.48 -23.24 1.97
N ARG A 8 -14.13 -22.17 1.26
CA ARG A 8 -14.40 -22.04 -0.19
C ARG A 8 -13.64 -23.08 -1.02
N LYS A 9 -12.35 -23.33 -0.72
CA LYS A 9 -11.56 -24.38 -1.38
C LYS A 9 -12.24 -25.75 -1.25
N LYS A 10 -12.78 -26.07 -0.07
CA LYS A 10 -13.54 -27.30 0.17
C LYS A 10 -14.86 -27.37 -0.62
N GLN A 11 -15.59 -26.25 -0.76
CA GLN A 11 -16.80 -26.19 -1.58
C GLN A 11 -16.50 -26.34 -3.08
N LEU A 12 -15.42 -25.76 -3.58
CA LEU A 12 -15.02 -25.89 -4.97
C LEU A 12 -14.51 -27.28 -5.31
N ALA A 13 -13.71 -27.91 -4.42
CA ALA A 13 -13.35 -29.32 -4.58
C ALA A 13 -14.60 -30.21 -4.65
N LYS A 14 -15.62 -29.92 -3.81
CA LYS A 14 -16.90 -30.63 -3.87
C LYS A 14 -17.66 -30.39 -5.19
N ARG A 15 -17.63 -29.16 -5.72
CA ARG A 15 -18.23 -28.84 -7.03
C ARG A 15 -17.47 -29.46 -8.19
N ALA A 16 -16.15 -29.49 -8.16
CA ALA A 16 -15.32 -30.13 -9.18
C ALA A 16 -15.55 -31.64 -9.21
N VAL A 17 -15.69 -32.29 -8.05
CA VAL A 17 -16.08 -33.71 -7.96
C VAL A 17 -17.51 -33.94 -8.46
N ALA A 18 -18.43 -33.00 -8.21
CA ALA A 18 -19.82 -33.10 -8.71
C ALA A 18 -19.98 -32.78 -10.19
N ALA A 19 -19.07 -31.97 -10.76
CA ALA A 19 -19.03 -31.60 -12.17
C ALA A 19 -18.15 -32.53 -13.01
N ALA A 20 -17.40 -33.43 -12.37
CA ALA A 20 -16.68 -34.48 -13.07
C ALA A 20 -17.71 -35.30 -13.86
N PRO A 21 -17.60 -35.38 -15.19
CA PRO A 21 -18.50 -36.17 -16.01
C PRO A 21 -18.46 -37.60 -15.49
N THR A 22 -19.63 -38.18 -15.22
CA THR A 22 -19.75 -39.62 -14.98
C THR A 22 -19.16 -40.31 -16.19
N SER A 23 -18.01 -40.95 -15.97
CA SER A 23 -17.17 -41.54 -16.99
C SER A 23 -17.99 -42.52 -17.83
N ASP A 24 -18.20 -42.16 -19.10
CA ASP A 24 -18.30 -43.13 -20.17
C ASP A 24 -17.83 -42.62 -21.54
N ASP A 25 -17.38 -41.35 -21.71
CA ASP A 25 -17.01 -40.91 -23.07
C ASP A 25 -16.08 -39.67 -23.19
N ASP A 26 -14.95 -39.60 -22.47
CA ASP A 26 -13.95 -38.54 -22.75
C ASP A 26 -12.49 -39.03 -22.70
N VAL A 27 -11.94 -39.21 -23.89
CA VAL A 27 -10.51 -39.49 -24.15
C VAL A 27 -9.76 -38.17 -24.15
N VAL A 28 -8.99 -37.89 -23.10
CA VAL A 28 -8.06 -36.75 -23.05
C VAL A 28 -6.77 -37.12 -23.77
N VAL A 29 -6.60 -36.62 -25.00
CA VAL A 29 -5.37 -36.76 -25.80
C VAL A 29 -4.40 -35.64 -25.43
N HIS A 30 -3.36 -35.95 -24.65
CA HIS A 30 -2.16 -35.14 -24.52
C HIS A 30 -0.98 -35.90 -25.12
N GLY A 31 -0.52 -35.48 -26.30
CA GLY A 31 0.68 -36.02 -26.94
C GLY A 31 0.63 -35.86 -28.45
N SER A 32 1.75 -35.47 -29.04
CA SER A 32 2.00 -35.06 -30.42
C SER A 32 1.74 -36.13 -31.51
N SER A 33 0.85 -37.09 -31.25
CA SER A 33 0.33 -38.01 -32.25
C SER A 33 -0.85 -37.35 -32.98
N PRO A 34 -0.98 -37.54 -34.31
CA PRO A 34 -2.19 -37.13 -35.01
C PRO A 34 -3.40 -37.71 -34.28
N PRO A 35 -4.46 -36.90 -34.07
CA PRO A 35 -5.65 -37.38 -33.40
C PRO A 35 -6.17 -38.63 -34.11
N PRO A 36 -6.69 -39.64 -33.38
CA PRO A 36 -7.34 -40.77 -34.01
C PRO A 36 -8.39 -40.24 -34.99
N ASP A 37 -8.34 -40.71 -36.24
CA ASP A 37 -9.23 -40.28 -37.32
C ASP A 37 -10.69 -40.32 -36.82
N GLY A 38 -11.30 -39.14 -36.62
CA GLY A 38 -12.73 -39.02 -36.30
C GLY A 38 -13.13 -38.15 -35.10
N VAL A 39 -12.21 -37.61 -34.29
CA VAL A 39 -12.60 -36.66 -33.21
C VAL A 39 -12.87 -35.28 -33.80
N VAL A 40 -14.15 -34.97 -34.03
CA VAL A 40 -14.61 -33.63 -34.43
C VAL A 40 -14.43 -32.68 -33.25
N VAL A 41 -13.37 -31.88 -33.27
CA VAL A 41 -13.21 -30.78 -32.30
C VAL A 41 -14.30 -29.75 -32.57
N VAL A 42 -15.35 -29.74 -31.75
CA VAL A 42 -16.40 -28.72 -31.82
C VAL A 42 -15.80 -27.39 -31.36
N VAL A 43 -15.36 -26.57 -32.31
CA VAL A 43 -14.81 -25.25 -32.01
C VAL A 43 -15.96 -24.28 -31.73
N ASP A 44 -15.90 -23.58 -30.60
CA ASP A 44 -16.91 -22.58 -30.20
C ASP A 44 -16.95 -21.43 -31.24
N PRO A 45 -18.08 -21.19 -31.93
CA PRO A 45 -18.18 -20.15 -32.95
C PRO A 45 -17.93 -18.74 -32.37
N VAL A 46 -18.22 -18.52 -31.09
CA VAL A 46 -17.93 -17.24 -30.42
C VAL A 46 -16.43 -17.04 -30.29
N ARG A 47 -15.69 -18.09 -29.94
CA ARG A 47 -14.23 -18.04 -29.85
C ARG A 47 -13.58 -17.84 -31.21
N LEU A 48 -14.08 -18.50 -32.26
CA LEU A 48 -13.62 -18.29 -33.63
C LEU A 48 -13.81 -16.85 -34.09
N ARG A 49 -14.98 -16.24 -33.84
CA ARG A 49 -15.24 -14.84 -34.16
C ARG A 49 -14.32 -13.91 -33.37
N LEU A 50 -14.14 -14.15 -32.08
CA LEU A 50 -13.21 -13.38 -31.24
C LEU A 50 -11.78 -13.46 -31.81
N ASP A 51 -11.27 -14.66 -32.07
CA ASP A 51 -9.91 -14.85 -32.59
C ASP A 51 -9.71 -14.24 -33.98
N ALA A 52 -10.78 -14.10 -34.78
CA ALA A 52 -10.75 -13.36 -36.04
C ALA A 52 -10.63 -11.85 -35.79
N LEU A 53 -11.45 -11.29 -34.90
CA LEU A 53 -11.41 -9.86 -34.55
C LEU A 53 -10.08 -9.44 -33.93
N LEU A 54 -9.49 -10.27 -33.07
CA LEU A 54 -8.21 -9.94 -32.42
C LEU A 54 -7.02 -9.91 -33.39
N ARG A 55 -7.19 -10.44 -34.60
CA ARG A 55 -6.20 -10.37 -35.69
C ARG A 55 -6.58 -9.35 -36.76
N ASP A 56 -7.73 -8.70 -36.62
CA ASP A 56 -8.23 -7.74 -37.57
C ASP A 56 -7.42 -6.44 -37.47
N PRO A 57 -6.84 -5.92 -38.56
CA PRO A 57 -6.17 -4.61 -38.54
C PRO A 57 -7.12 -3.47 -38.14
N ASP A 58 -8.42 -3.64 -38.35
CA ASP A 58 -9.44 -2.68 -37.93
C ASP A 58 -9.76 -2.79 -36.42
N LEU A 59 -9.03 -3.60 -35.64
CA LEU A 59 -9.13 -3.59 -34.16
C LEU A 59 -8.73 -2.23 -33.55
N THR A 60 -8.06 -1.39 -34.34
CA THR A 60 -7.84 0.01 -34.01
C THR A 60 -9.12 0.84 -34.05
N ASP A 61 -10.23 0.37 -34.63
CA ASP A 61 -11.55 1.01 -34.57
C ASP A 61 -12.24 0.69 -33.23
N GLU A 62 -12.88 1.70 -32.62
CA GLU A 62 -13.51 1.56 -31.31
C GLU A 62 -14.68 0.56 -31.33
N SER A 63 -15.47 0.53 -32.41
CA SER A 63 -16.60 -0.37 -32.55
C SER A 63 -16.16 -1.84 -32.63
N VAL A 64 -15.08 -2.11 -33.36
CA VAL A 64 -14.47 -3.43 -33.50
C VAL A 64 -13.85 -3.89 -32.18
N ALA A 65 -13.12 -3.00 -31.50
CA ALA A 65 -12.56 -3.27 -30.18
C ALA A 65 -13.65 -3.57 -29.13
N TYR A 66 -14.77 -2.86 -29.18
CA TYR A 66 -15.90 -3.10 -28.29
C TYR A 66 -16.60 -4.43 -28.60
N GLU A 67 -16.79 -4.79 -29.88
CA GLU A 67 -17.29 -6.11 -30.26
C GLU A 67 -16.39 -7.22 -29.70
N ALA A 68 -15.07 -7.09 -29.88
CA ALA A 68 -14.09 -8.03 -29.34
C ALA A 68 -14.19 -8.15 -27.81
N LEU A 69 -14.33 -7.03 -27.10
CA LEU A 69 -14.55 -7.02 -25.64
C LEU A 69 -15.81 -7.80 -25.25
N GLN A 70 -16.93 -7.57 -25.91
CA GLN A 70 -18.19 -8.24 -25.57
C GLN A 70 -18.12 -9.75 -25.81
N LEU A 71 -17.51 -10.18 -26.92
CA LEU A 71 -17.30 -11.59 -27.22
C LEU A 71 -16.33 -12.25 -26.23
N ALA A 72 -15.28 -11.54 -25.82
CA ALA A 72 -14.36 -12.03 -24.79
C ALA A 72 -15.05 -12.19 -23.44
N GLN A 73 -15.81 -11.19 -22.97
CA GLN A 73 -16.56 -11.30 -21.72
C GLN A 73 -17.59 -12.45 -21.77
N SER A 74 -18.28 -12.63 -22.90
CA SER A 74 -19.22 -13.74 -23.10
C SER A 74 -18.51 -15.10 -23.02
N SER A 75 -17.36 -15.23 -23.69
CA SER A 75 -16.55 -16.45 -23.70
C SER A 75 -15.99 -16.77 -22.31
N VAL A 76 -15.46 -15.76 -21.61
CA VAL A 76 -14.98 -15.88 -20.23
C VAL A 76 -16.08 -16.37 -19.30
N ARG A 77 -17.26 -15.73 -19.33
CA ARG A 77 -18.41 -16.14 -18.50
C ARG A 77 -18.85 -17.58 -18.80
N ARG A 78 -18.84 -17.97 -20.07
CA ARG A 78 -19.17 -19.34 -20.48
C ARG A 78 -18.15 -20.31 -19.91
N CYS A 79 -16.86 -20.08 -20.12
CA CYS A 79 -15.77 -20.91 -19.59
C CYS A 79 -15.86 -21.06 -18.06
N VAL A 80 -16.08 -19.97 -17.33
CA VAL A 80 -16.31 -20.01 -15.88
C VAL A 80 -17.52 -20.88 -15.51
N LYS A 81 -18.64 -20.74 -16.23
CA LYS A 81 -19.86 -21.52 -15.97
C LYS A 81 -19.67 -23.02 -16.15
N VAL A 82 -18.87 -23.45 -17.14
CA VAL A 82 -18.54 -24.88 -17.38
C VAL A 82 -17.32 -25.36 -16.57
N GLY A 83 -16.73 -24.53 -15.72
CA GLY A 83 -15.56 -24.91 -14.92
C GLY A 83 -14.23 -24.93 -15.69
N LYS A 84 -14.19 -24.42 -16.93
CA LYS A 84 -12.97 -24.29 -17.75
C LYS A 84 -12.19 -23.02 -17.39
N TYR A 85 -11.66 -22.99 -16.18
CA TYR A 85 -11.06 -21.80 -15.58
C TYR A 85 -9.75 -21.34 -16.22
N ASP A 86 -8.91 -22.28 -16.63
CA ASP A 86 -7.67 -21.97 -17.34
C ASP A 86 -7.96 -21.30 -18.70
N ASP A 87 -8.98 -21.80 -19.41
CA ASP A 87 -9.45 -21.18 -20.65
C ASP A 87 -10.00 -19.78 -20.40
N ALA A 88 -10.82 -19.58 -19.38
CA ALA A 88 -11.37 -18.26 -19.04
C ALA A 88 -10.26 -17.24 -18.78
N SER A 89 -9.26 -17.61 -17.97
CA SER A 89 -8.15 -16.73 -17.61
C SER A 89 -7.24 -16.45 -18.81
N ARG A 90 -6.99 -17.46 -19.65
CA ARG A 90 -6.22 -17.33 -20.90
C ARG A 90 -6.91 -16.42 -21.90
N ILE A 91 -8.20 -16.63 -22.15
CA ILE A 91 -9.01 -15.79 -23.06
C ILE A 91 -8.96 -14.33 -22.60
N ALA A 92 -9.22 -14.07 -21.31
CA ALA A 92 -9.20 -12.72 -20.77
C ALA A 92 -7.82 -12.06 -20.95
N HIS A 93 -6.73 -12.77 -20.63
CA HIS A 93 -5.37 -12.28 -20.80
C HIS A 93 -5.01 -11.99 -22.27
N GLU A 94 -5.17 -12.96 -23.16
CA GLU A 94 -4.83 -12.83 -24.58
C GLU A 94 -5.60 -11.69 -25.25
N THR A 95 -6.88 -11.53 -24.91
CA THR A 95 -7.67 -10.41 -25.42
C THR A 95 -7.19 -9.07 -24.88
N CYS A 96 -6.82 -8.97 -23.59
CA CYS A 96 -6.25 -7.72 -23.06
C CYS A 96 -4.97 -7.34 -23.80
N VAL A 97 -4.07 -8.29 -24.02
CA VAL A 97 -2.82 -8.08 -24.77
C VAL A 97 -3.11 -7.62 -26.20
N ALA A 98 -3.98 -8.31 -26.93
CA ALA A 98 -4.32 -7.94 -28.31
C ALA A 98 -4.98 -6.54 -28.41
N LEU A 99 -5.90 -6.20 -27.50
CA LEU A 99 -6.50 -4.87 -27.46
C LEU A 99 -5.48 -3.76 -27.19
N LEU A 100 -4.42 -4.04 -26.42
CA LEU A 100 -3.35 -3.10 -26.12
C LEU A 100 -2.32 -3.01 -27.27
N ASP A 101 -1.73 -4.13 -27.66
CA ASP A 101 -0.62 -4.16 -28.62
C ASP A 101 -1.07 -3.94 -30.07
N VAL A 102 -2.24 -4.44 -30.46
CA VAL A 102 -2.76 -4.31 -31.84
C VAL A 102 -3.74 -3.16 -31.95
N GLY A 103 -4.69 -3.06 -31.02
CA GLY A 103 -5.75 -2.05 -31.07
C GLY A 103 -5.35 -0.68 -30.53
N GLY A 104 -4.34 -0.59 -29.63
CA GLY A 104 -4.04 0.62 -28.88
C GLY A 104 -5.19 1.07 -27.97
N ARG A 105 -6.17 0.21 -27.66
CA ARG A 105 -7.43 0.57 -26.99
C ARG A 105 -7.35 0.36 -25.48
N VAL A 106 -6.66 1.29 -24.81
CA VAL A 106 -6.41 1.26 -23.36
C VAL A 106 -7.72 1.25 -22.54
N ALA A 107 -8.69 2.10 -22.88
CA ALA A 107 -9.96 2.20 -22.17
C ALA A 107 -10.80 0.92 -22.23
N VAL A 108 -10.83 0.27 -23.40
CA VAL A 108 -11.56 -1.00 -23.62
C VAL A 108 -10.85 -2.14 -22.89
N SER A 109 -9.52 -2.23 -23.01
CA SER A 109 -8.72 -3.26 -22.31
C SER A 109 -8.84 -3.16 -20.79
N SER A 110 -8.89 -1.94 -20.23
CA SER A 110 -9.04 -1.71 -18.79
C SER A 110 -10.29 -2.36 -18.18
N GLN A 111 -11.38 -2.44 -18.94
CA GLN A 111 -12.61 -3.11 -18.48
C GLN A 111 -12.38 -4.62 -18.31
N LEU A 112 -11.64 -5.23 -19.25
CA LEU A 112 -11.34 -6.66 -19.23
C LEU A 112 -10.26 -7.03 -18.20
N LEU A 113 -9.31 -6.13 -17.91
CA LEU A 113 -8.31 -6.34 -16.86
C LEU A 113 -8.94 -6.59 -15.48
N SER A 114 -10.01 -5.84 -15.14
CA SER A 114 -10.76 -6.09 -13.90
C SER A 114 -11.47 -7.44 -13.91
N VAL A 115 -11.97 -7.89 -15.07
CA VAL A 115 -12.59 -9.21 -15.23
C VAL A 115 -11.53 -10.32 -15.08
N LEU A 116 -10.34 -10.15 -15.65
CA LEU A 116 -9.23 -11.11 -15.52
C LEU A 116 -8.91 -11.39 -14.05
N VAL A 117 -8.72 -10.36 -13.23
CA VAL A 117 -8.44 -10.53 -11.79
C VAL A 117 -9.64 -11.14 -11.06
N GLY A 118 -10.87 -10.81 -11.48
CA GLY A 118 -12.09 -11.44 -10.97
C GLY A 118 -12.09 -12.95 -11.22
N VAL A 119 -11.78 -13.38 -12.44
CA VAL A 119 -11.68 -14.80 -12.82
C VAL A 119 -10.59 -15.48 -12.00
N LEU A 120 -9.39 -14.90 -11.88
CA LEU A 120 -8.31 -15.51 -11.08
C LEU A 120 -8.71 -15.74 -9.61
N ASN A 121 -9.44 -14.79 -9.03
CA ASN A 121 -9.98 -14.93 -7.67
C ASN A 121 -11.08 -15.99 -7.56
N GLU A 122 -12.05 -15.99 -8.47
CA GLU A 122 -13.15 -16.97 -8.48
C GLU A 122 -12.67 -18.40 -8.68
N THR A 123 -11.63 -18.55 -9.51
CA THR A 123 -11.06 -19.84 -9.89
C THR A 123 -9.99 -20.32 -8.92
N HIS A 124 -9.62 -19.48 -7.94
CA HIS A 124 -8.51 -19.73 -7.03
C HIS A 124 -7.21 -20.08 -7.77
N ALA A 125 -6.96 -19.41 -8.90
CA ALA A 125 -5.74 -19.57 -9.65
C ALA A 125 -4.55 -19.21 -8.74
N PRO A 126 -3.59 -20.13 -8.53
CA PRO A 126 -2.45 -19.86 -7.67
C PRO A 126 -1.60 -18.72 -8.25
N CYS A 127 -1.04 -17.89 -7.37
CA CYS A 127 -0.07 -16.88 -7.79
C CYS A 127 1.26 -17.57 -8.15
N THR A 128 1.45 -17.81 -9.45
CA THR A 128 2.66 -18.45 -9.99
C THR A 128 3.56 -17.43 -10.69
N PRO A 129 4.87 -17.69 -10.80
CA PRO A 129 5.78 -16.82 -11.55
C PRO A 129 5.34 -16.56 -13.00
N ALA A 130 4.67 -17.53 -13.64
CA ALA A 130 4.12 -17.36 -14.98
C ALA A 130 3.00 -16.31 -15.03
N TRP A 131 2.13 -16.26 -14.03
CA TRP A 131 1.12 -15.20 -13.92
C TRP A 131 1.74 -13.84 -13.63
N ILE A 132 2.77 -13.79 -12.78
CA ILE A 132 3.50 -12.54 -12.54
C ILE A 132 4.14 -12.02 -13.83
N SER A 133 4.80 -12.87 -14.62
CA SER A 133 5.36 -12.50 -15.93
C SER A 133 4.28 -11.95 -16.87
N ARG A 134 3.11 -12.59 -16.92
CA ARG A 134 1.96 -12.10 -17.72
C ARG A 134 1.49 -10.71 -17.28
N PHE A 135 1.50 -10.42 -15.98
CA PHE A 135 1.16 -9.08 -15.48
C PHE A 135 2.23 -8.04 -15.81
N VAL A 136 3.50 -8.42 -15.82
CA VAL A 136 4.59 -7.55 -16.30
C VAL A 136 4.40 -7.23 -17.78
N ASP A 137 4.09 -8.24 -18.60
CA ASP A 137 3.83 -8.05 -20.04
C ASP A 137 2.62 -7.14 -20.27
N LEU A 138 1.53 -7.35 -19.51
CA LEU A 138 0.32 -6.52 -19.56
C LEU A 138 0.58 -5.08 -19.14
N ASP A 139 1.33 -4.84 -18.05
CA ASP A 139 1.71 -3.48 -17.62
C ASP A 139 2.54 -2.77 -18.69
N GLY A 140 3.52 -3.48 -19.27
CA GLY A 140 4.32 -2.95 -20.37
C GLY A 140 3.49 -2.62 -21.62
N ALA A 141 2.57 -3.50 -22.02
CA ALA A 141 1.65 -3.26 -23.12
C ALA A 141 0.70 -2.08 -22.84
N TYR A 142 0.21 -1.97 -21.60
CA TYR A 142 -0.66 -0.88 -21.18
C TYR A 142 0.02 0.48 -21.31
N ARG A 143 1.25 0.61 -20.80
CA ARG A 143 2.02 1.86 -20.86
C ARG A 143 2.34 2.24 -22.31
N ARG A 144 2.81 1.28 -23.12
CA ARG A 144 3.07 1.52 -24.55
C ARG A 144 1.83 2.01 -25.30
N ALA A 145 0.68 1.38 -25.07
CA ALA A 145 -0.58 1.78 -25.70
C ALA A 145 -1.04 3.17 -25.23
N LEU A 146 -0.88 3.48 -23.93
CA LEU A 146 -1.22 4.78 -23.38
C LEU A 146 -0.32 5.91 -23.92
N ASP A 147 0.97 5.63 -24.09
CA ASP A 147 1.93 6.61 -24.62
C ASP A 147 1.85 6.77 -26.14
N ALA A 148 1.39 5.75 -26.86
CA ALA A 148 1.22 5.81 -28.31
C ALA A 148 0.01 6.65 -28.75
N ASP A 149 -1.00 6.82 -27.89
CA ASP A 149 -2.19 7.60 -28.21
C ASP A 149 -1.98 9.11 -28.00
N ALA A 150 -1.42 9.76 -29.02
CA ALA A 150 -1.17 11.20 -29.03
C ALA A 150 -2.46 12.06 -29.04
N ASN A 151 -3.63 11.46 -29.32
CA ASN A 151 -4.91 12.17 -29.35
C ASN A 151 -5.64 12.10 -27.99
N MET A 152 -5.09 11.38 -27.01
CA MET A 152 -5.68 11.25 -25.70
C MET A 152 -5.55 12.54 -24.89
N GLY A 153 -6.68 13.12 -24.49
CA GLY A 153 -6.70 14.29 -23.62
C GLY A 153 -6.12 13.99 -22.22
N PRO A 154 -5.59 15.00 -21.51
CA PRO A 154 -4.95 14.80 -20.19
C PRO A 154 -5.92 14.21 -19.17
N ASP A 155 -7.18 14.63 -19.14
CA ASP A 155 -8.18 14.09 -18.20
C ASP A 155 -8.39 12.58 -18.38
N GLU A 156 -8.49 12.14 -19.64
CA GLU A 156 -8.67 10.73 -19.99
C GLU A 156 -7.40 9.93 -19.68
N ARG A 157 -6.21 10.47 -20.01
CA ARG A 157 -4.92 9.87 -19.66
C ARG A 157 -4.80 9.66 -18.16
N GLY A 158 -5.08 10.70 -17.36
CA GLY A 158 -5.06 10.63 -15.91
C GLY A 158 -6.07 9.64 -15.34
N ARG A 159 -7.30 9.61 -15.90
CA ARG A 159 -8.33 8.62 -15.53
C ARG A 159 -7.86 7.19 -15.78
N LEU A 160 -7.27 6.93 -16.94
CA LEU A 160 -6.77 5.60 -17.31
C LEU A 160 -5.57 5.17 -16.47
N GLN A 161 -4.65 6.08 -16.13
CA GLN A 161 -3.56 5.74 -15.21
C GLN A 161 -4.07 5.37 -13.81
N ARG A 162 -5.04 6.12 -13.26
CA ARG A 162 -5.70 5.77 -11.99
C ARG A 162 -6.45 4.44 -12.08
N LEU A 163 -7.07 4.13 -13.22
CA LEU A 163 -7.76 2.86 -13.43
C LEU A 163 -6.77 1.68 -13.45
N HIS A 164 -5.61 1.85 -14.07
CA HIS A 164 -4.54 0.84 -14.06
C HIS A 164 -3.95 0.63 -12.67
N MET A 165 -3.73 1.70 -11.90
CA MET A 165 -3.31 1.62 -10.50
C MET A 165 -4.27 0.77 -9.67
N ARG A 166 -5.59 0.99 -9.82
CA ARG A 166 -6.62 0.16 -9.16
C ARG A 166 -6.56 -1.30 -9.61
N PHE A 167 -6.28 -1.56 -10.89
CA PHE A 167 -6.07 -2.91 -11.38
C PHE A 167 -4.86 -3.58 -10.71
N LEU A 168 -3.70 -2.91 -10.66
CA LEU A 168 -2.50 -3.42 -9.99
C LEU A 168 -2.74 -3.65 -8.49
N GLY A 169 -3.49 -2.79 -7.82
CA GLY A 169 -3.93 -3.01 -6.44
C GLY A 169 -4.79 -4.28 -6.26
N LYS A 170 -5.67 -4.59 -7.23
CA LYS A 170 -6.42 -5.86 -7.23
C LYS A 170 -5.51 -7.06 -7.50
N VAL A 171 -4.52 -6.93 -8.38
CA VAL A 171 -3.50 -7.98 -8.62
C VAL A 171 -2.68 -8.22 -7.35
N LEU A 172 -2.29 -7.18 -6.63
CA LEU A 172 -1.57 -7.30 -5.36
C LEU A 172 -2.40 -8.01 -4.30
N ARG A 173 -3.67 -7.66 -4.19
CA ARG A 173 -4.59 -8.35 -3.28
C ARG A 173 -4.74 -9.83 -3.65
N TRP A 174 -4.90 -10.14 -4.93
CA TRP A 174 -4.95 -11.52 -5.42
C TRP A 174 -3.66 -12.30 -5.10
N SER A 175 -2.49 -11.70 -5.33
CA SER A 175 -1.20 -12.34 -5.05
C SER A 175 -0.96 -12.53 -3.55
N ASN A 176 -1.47 -11.63 -2.71
CA ASN A 176 -1.47 -11.79 -1.26
C ASN A 176 -2.40 -12.92 -0.79
N ASP A 177 -3.60 -13.02 -1.37
CA ASP A 177 -4.61 -14.00 -0.95
C ASP A 177 -4.29 -15.42 -1.44
N LEU A 178 -3.69 -15.55 -2.63
CA LEU A 178 -3.45 -16.83 -3.33
C LEU A 178 -1.97 -17.12 -3.63
N GLY A 179 -1.05 -16.31 -3.11
CA GLY A 179 0.40 -16.52 -3.19
C GLY A 179 1.04 -17.07 -1.91
N THR A 180 2.37 -17.15 -1.96
CA THR A 180 3.19 -17.69 -0.86
C THR A 180 3.77 -16.61 0.04
N THR A 181 3.82 -15.36 -0.43
CA THR A 181 4.36 -14.21 0.28
C THR A 181 3.29 -13.53 1.13
N ARG A 182 3.64 -13.17 2.37
CA ARG A 182 2.70 -12.64 3.38
C ARG A 182 2.06 -11.31 2.99
N HIS A 183 2.73 -10.50 2.18
CA HIS A 183 2.32 -9.14 1.84
C HIS A 183 1.95 -8.98 0.36
N GLY A 184 1.86 -10.09 -0.39
CA GLY A 184 1.74 -10.06 -1.84
C GLY A 184 3.07 -10.31 -2.54
N ASP A 185 3.00 -10.60 -3.84
CA ASP A 185 4.16 -10.94 -4.65
C ASP A 185 5.10 -9.72 -4.85
N VAL A 186 6.41 -9.96 -4.75
CA VAL A 186 7.43 -8.90 -4.84
C VAL A 186 7.46 -8.24 -6.22
N GLY A 187 7.18 -8.99 -7.29
CA GLY A 187 7.10 -8.45 -8.64
C GLY A 187 5.88 -7.56 -8.82
N VAL A 188 4.75 -7.87 -8.18
CA VAL A 188 3.55 -7.01 -8.21
C VAL A 188 3.79 -5.72 -7.44
N HIS A 189 4.46 -5.79 -6.28
CA HIS A 189 4.89 -4.59 -5.57
C HIS A 189 5.81 -3.71 -6.43
N GLN A 190 6.76 -4.30 -7.15
CA GLN A 190 7.60 -3.56 -8.08
C GLN A 190 6.78 -2.85 -9.18
N LEU A 191 5.83 -3.55 -9.81
CA LEU A 191 4.96 -2.96 -10.84
C LEU A 191 4.16 -1.77 -10.31
N LEU A 192 3.55 -1.93 -9.13
CA LEU A 192 2.76 -0.89 -8.50
C LEU A 192 3.62 0.30 -8.09
N ALA A 193 4.83 0.04 -7.56
CA ALA A 193 5.78 1.09 -7.21
C ALA A 193 6.20 1.93 -8.42
N ASP A 194 6.59 1.26 -9.51
CA ASP A 194 6.95 1.93 -10.77
C ASP A 194 5.78 2.74 -11.33
N HIS A 195 4.55 2.22 -11.24
CA HIS A 195 3.37 2.90 -11.72
C HIS A 195 3.04 4.15 -10.88
N CYS A 196 3.02 4.03 -9.55
CA CYS A 196 2.78 5.18 -8.65
C CYS A 196 3.86 6.26 -8.83
N TRP A 197 5.13 5.88 -8.97
CA TRP A 197 6.20 6.85 -9.22
C TRP A 197 6.00 7.59 -10.55
N ASN A 198 5.69 6.86 -11.63
CA ASN A 198 5.45 7.48 -12.93
C ASN A 198 4.22 8.40 -12.91
N MET A 199 3.13 7.98 -12.25
CA MET A 199 1.94 8.82 -12.06
C MET A 199 2.26 10.11 -11.29
N SER A 200 3.19 10.06 -10.33
CA SER A 200 3.62 11.25 -9.58
C SER A 200 4.39 12.29 -10.41
N LEU A 201 4.80 11.91 -11.63
CA LEU A 201 5.53 12.75 -12.58
C LEU A 201 4.65 13.15 -13.78
N ASP A 202 3.47 12.54 -13.96
CA ASP A 202 2.59 12.81 -15.09
C ASP A 202 1.61 13.94 -14.77
N GLU A 203 1.77 15.08 -15.44
CA GLU A 203 0.92 16.27 -15.26
C GLU A 203 -0.57 15.98 -15.53
N ALA A 204 -0.89 14.98 -16.35
CA ALA A 204 -2.26 14.55 -16.59
C ALA A 204 -2.91 13.92 -15.34
N VAL A 205 -2.10 13.42 -14.41
CA VAL A 205 -2.56 12.87 -13.13
C VAL A 205 -2.51 13.90 -12.02
N VAL A 206 -1.34 14.54 -11.85
CA VAL A 206 -1.08 15.39 -10.68
C VAL A 206 -1.39 16.86 -10.92
N GLY A 207 -1.83 17.24 -12.12
CA GLY A 207 -1.98 18.63 -12.55
C GLY A 207 -0.65 19.26 -12.92
N THR A 208 -0.69 20.42 -13.57
CA THR A 208 0.52 21.20 -13.90
C THR A 208 1.22 21.74 -12.65
N GLU A 209 2.50 22.09 -12.77
CA GLU A 209 3.23 22.71 -11.64
C GLU A 209 2.52 23.95 -11.10
N LYS A 210 1.96 24.78 -11.98
CA LYS A 210 1.18 25.96 -11.61
C LYS A 210 -0.05 25.59 -10.78
N GLU A 211 -0.85 24.62 -11.24
CA GLU A 211 -2.04 24.16 -10.51
C GLU A 211 -1.69 23.52 -9.17
N ARG A 212 -0.52 22.87 -9.06
CA ARG A 212 -0.01 22.33 -7.79
C ARG A 212 0.38 23.46 -6.84
N MET A 213 1.11 24.47 -7.31
CA MET A 213 1.46 25.65 -6.51
C MET A 213 0.22 26.42 -6.05
N GLU A 214 -0.78 26.58 -6.92
CA GLU A 214 -2.05 27.25 -6.58
C GLU A 214 -2.83 26.46 -5.51
N ARG A 215 -2.90 25.13 -5.63
CA ARG A 215 -3.51 24.28 -4.58
C ARG A 215 -2.74 24.34 -3.27
N ALA A 216 -1.41 24.24 -3.30
CA ALA A 216 -0.59 24.33 -2.09
C ALA A 216 -0.75 25.68 -1.39
N ALA A 217 -0.80 26.79 -2.15
CA ALA A 217 -1.05 28.12 -1.62
C ALA A 217 -2.47 28.24 -1.01
N ALA A 218 -3.48 27.64 -1.65
CA ALA A 218 -4.84 27.61 -1.13
C ALA A 218 -4.93 26.80 0.18
N THR A 219 -4.29 25.63 0.24
CA THR A 219 -4.23 24.79 1.45
C THR A 219 -3.50 25.52 2.59
N ALA A 220 -2.35 26.15 2.32
CA ALA A 220 -1.62 26.94 3.31
C ALA A 220 -2.44 28.14 3.83
N ALA A 221 -3.18 28.82 2.94
CA ALA A 221 -4.08 29.90 3.31
C ALA A 221 -5.26 29.40 4.17
N ALA A 222 -5.82 28.23 3.86
CA ALA A 222 -6.89 27.61 4.65
C ALA A 222 -6.39 27.22 6.05
N ALA A 223 -5.22 26.58 6.14
CA ALA A 223 -4.61 26.19 7.42
C ALA A 223 -4.36 27.40 8.34
N ALA A 224 -3.99 28.56 7.79
CA ALA A 224 -3.79 29.78 8.56
C ALA A 224 -5.10 30.40 9.12
N VAL A 225 -6.27 29.99 8.61
CA VAL A 225 -7.58 30.52 9.05
C VAL A 225 -8.20 29.67 10.17
N VAL A 226 -7.84 28.38 10.27
CA VAL A 226 -8.40 27.44 11.26
C VAL A 226 -7.96 27.77 12.71
N ASP A 227 -6.95 28.62 12.89
CA ASP A 227 -6.29 28.83 14.18
C ASP A 227 -6.90 29.98 15.02
N ARG A 228 -8.18 29.92 15.41
CA ARG A 228 -8.66 30.88 16.45
C ARG A 228 -9.80 30.54 17.41
N ASP A 229 -10.74 29.62 17.16
CA ASP A 229 -11.93 29.54 18.05
C ASP A 229 -12.62 28.16 18.24
N ASN A 230 -12.07 27.03 17.75
CA ASN A 230 -12.72 25.72 17.91
C ASN A 230 -11.89 24.76 18.78
N ASP A 231 -12.17 24.78 20.08
CA ASP A 231 -11.41 24.06 21.12
C ASP A 231 -12.22 22.91 21.78
N ASP A 232 -13.35 22.44 21.21
CA ASP A 232 -14.26 21.58 22.01
C ASP A 232 -15.12 20.50 21.31
N ASP A 233 -14.98 20.15 20.01
CA ASP A 233 -15.77 19.03 19.42
C ASP A 233 -14.91 18.09 18.53
N ASP A 234 -14.21 17.17 19.20
CA ASP A 234 -13.22 16.19 18.71
C ASP A 234 -13.85 14.86 18.17
N ASP A 235 -14.86 14.88 17.29
CA ASP A 235 -15.51 13.61 16.84
C ASP A 235 -15.79 13.44 15.33
N ASP A 236 -15.38 14.37 14.45
CA ASP A 236 -15.54 14.20 13.00
C ASP A 236 -14.22 13.71 12.34
N GLU A 237 -13.80 12.48 12.65
CA GLU A 237 -12.53 11.84 12.21
C GLU A 237 -12.42 11.49 10.70
N ASP A 238 -13.38 11.86 9.86
CA ASP A 238 -13.46 11.40 8.45
C ASP A 238 -13.57 12.53 7.40
N GLU A 239 -13.31 13.79 7.74
CA GLU A 239 -13.07 14.82 6.71
C GLU A 239 -11.72 14.56 6.06
N GLU A 240 -11.78 13.82 4.94
CA GLU A 240 -10.69 13.47 4.04
C GLU A 240 -9.68 14.63 3.97
N GLU A 241 -8.41 14.35 4.30
CA GLU A 241 -7.26 15.25 4.15
C GLU A 241 -7.12 15.65 2.66
N GLU A 242 -8.02 16.51 2.16
CA GLU A 242 -8.08 17.06 0.80
C GLU A 242 -6.87 17.95 0.48
N GLY A 243 -6.01 18.19 1.47
CA GLY A 243 -4.79 18.98 1.35
C GLY A 243 -3.56 18.22 0.88
N ASP A 244 -3.59 16.88 0.84
CA ASP A 244 -2.39 16.10 0.48
C ASP A 244 -2.10 16.20 -1.01
N SER A 245 -0.95 16.79 -1.35
CA SER A 245 -0.48 16.90 -2.72
C SER A 245 -0.35 15.49 -3.32
N LEU A 246 -1.23 15.16 -4.26
CA LEU A 246 -1.39 13.81 -4.83
C LEU A 246 -0.06 13.21 -5.31
N ASP A 247 0.85 14.02 -5.86
CA ASP A 247 2.18 13.57 -6.28
C ASP A 247 3.02 13.06 -5.11
N ILE A 248 2.95 13.71 -3.95
CA ILE A 248 3.65 13.29 -2.73
C ILE A 248 3.05 12.00 -2.20
N GLY A 249 1.72 11.89 -2.15
CA GLY A 249 1.02 10.66 -1.79
C GLY A 249 1.43 9.47 -2.68
N LEU A 250 1.48 9.67 -4.00
CA LEU A 250 1.92 8.66 -4.96
C LEU A 250 3.40 8.27 -4.78
N ARG A 251 4.29 9.22 -4.47
CA ARG A 251 5.70 8.91 -4.17
C ARG A 251 5.86 8.14 -2.87
N ASN A 252 5.06 8.48 -1.86
CA ASN A 252 4.98 7.78 -0.58
C ASN A 252 4.53 6.31 -0.78
N GLU A 253 3.51 6.07 -1.60
CA GLU A 253 3.09 4.72 -1.99
C GLU A 253 4.19 3.99 -2.76
N ALA A 254 4.82 4.66 -3.72
CA ALA A 254 5.87 4.06 -4.55
C ALA A 254 7.04 3.54 -3.71
N VAL A 255 7.60 4.36 -2.81
CA VAL A 255 8.74 3.94 -1.99
C VAL A 255 8.35 2.87 -0.95
N THR A 256 7.10 2.87 -0.50
CA THR A 256 6.57 1.80 0.36
C THR A 256 6.53 0.49 -0.40
N HIS A 257 6.06 0.49 -1.64
CA HIS A 257 6.02 -0.70 -2.47
C HIS A 257 7.40 -1.17 -2.93
N TYR A 258 8.34 -0.28 -3.26
CA TYR A 258 9.72 -0.69 -3.52
C TYR A 258 10.36 -1.35 -2.27
N ALA A 259 10.08 -0.83 -1.07
CA ALA A 259 10.55 -1.42 0.18
C ALA A 259 9.96 -2.82 0.40
N LEU A 260 8.67 -3.01 0.13
CA LEU A 260 7.98 -4.32 0.17
C LEU A 260 8.51 -5.30 -0.89
N ALA A 261 8.95 -4.79 -2.05
CA ALA A 261 9.64 -5.57 -3.08
C ALA A 261 11.11 -5.86 -2.70
N GLY A 262 11.65 -5.24 -1.65
CA GLY A 262 13.06 -5.34 -1.27
C GLY A 262 14.02 -4.66 -2.26
N ASN A 263 13.54 -3.76 -3.11
CA ASN A 263 14.32 -3.13 -4.17
C ASN A 263 14.98 -1.83 -3.70
N VAL A 264 16.07 -1.96 -2.95
CA VAL A 264 16.83 -0.83 -2.41
C VAL A 264 17.39 0.08 -3.52
N ASP A 265 17.87 -0.50 -4.61
CA ASP A 265 18.46 0.25 -5.73
C ASP A 265 17.44 1.17 -6.41
N ALA A 266 16.19 0.69 -6.60
CA ALA A 266 15.12 1.50 -7.15
C ALA A 266 14.79 2.69 -6.22
N ILE A 267 14.69 2.46 -4.91
CA ILE A 267 14.47 3.53 -3.92
C ILE A 267 15.59 4.56 -4.03
N LEU A 268 16.85 4.13 -3.98
CA LEU A 268 18.00 5.02 -4.04
C LEU A 268 18.03 5.84 -5.34
N SER A 269 17.74 5.20 -6.48
CA SER A 269 17.63 5.88 -7.78
C SER A 269 16.55 6.96 -7.77
N ARG A 270 15.40 6.69 -7.15
CA ARG A 270 14.32 7.68 -6.99
C ARG A 270 14.72 8.82 -6.06
N LEU A 271 15.34 8.53 -4.93
CA LEU A 271 15.81 9.57 -3.99
C LEU A 271 16.86 10.49 -4.64
N LYS A 272 17.77 9.95 -5.46
CA LYS A 272 18.75 10.75 -6.22
C LYS A 272 18.12 11.75 -7.19
N SER A 273 16.94 11.43 -7.72
CA SER A 273 16.25 12.30 -8.68
C SER A 273 15.59 13.53 -8.04
N LEU A 274 15.51 13.58 -6.70
CA LEU A 274 14.84 14.63 -5.96
C LEU A 274 15.80 15.76 -5.53
N PRO A 275 15.30 17.01 -5.43
CA PRO A 275 16.10 18.13 -4.94
C PRO A 275 16.56 17.92 -3.49
N GLY A 276 17.60 18.66 -3.11
CA GLY A 276 18.15 18.63 -1.76
C GLY A 276 17.29 19.44 -0.80
N PRO A 277 17.50 19.25 0.51
CA PRO A 277 16.84 20.07 1.50
C PRO A 277 17.23 21.54 1.30
N THR A 278 16.24 22.41 1.36
CA THR A 278 16.39 23.86 1.34
C THR A 278 16.85 24.38 2.71
N PRO A 279 17.40 25.60 2.80
CA PRO A 279 17.78 26.18 4.10
C PRO A 279 16.62 26.30 5.09
N GLU A 280 15.40 26.54 4.59
CA GLU A 280 14.19 26.64 5.41
C GLU A 280 13.85 25.27 6.04
N GLU A 281 13.84 24.21 5.24
CA GLU A 281 13.62 22.82 5.71
C GLU A 281 14.74 22.32 6.64
N LEU A 282 15.92 22.95 6.61
CA LEU A 282 17.01 22.65 7.53
C LEU A 282 16.98 23.47 8.81
N THR A 283 16.10 24.47 8.94
CA THR A 283 16.08 25.34 10.12
C THR A 283 15.41 24.64 11.29
N SER A 284 16.01 24.67 12.48
CA SER A 284 15.44 24.06 13.68
C SER A 284 14.10 24.70 14.04
N GLY A 285 13.10 23.87 14.35
CA GLY A 285 11.75 24.33 14.66
C GLY A 285 10.97 24.83 13.43
N HIS A 286 11.39 24.45 12.22
CA HIS A 286 10.60 24.67 11.01
C HIS A 286 9.21 24.05 11.15
N VAL A 287 8.22 24.72 10.57
CA VAL A 287 6.82 24.28 10.56
C VAL A 287 6.43 23.64 9.22
N CYS A 288 7.34 23.67 8.24
CA CYS A 288 7.13 23.03 6.96
C CYS A 288 7.33 21.50 7.07
N PRO A 289 6.83 20.73 6.10
CA PRO A 289 7.21 19.34 5.99
C PRO A 289 8.73 19.20 5.77
N PRO A 290 9.35 18.10 6.23
CA PRO A 290 10.74 17.85 5.92
C PRO A 290 10.93 17.68 4.42
N ALA A 291 12.15 17.94 3.94
CA ALA A 291 12.49 17.79 2.54
C ALA A 291 12.02 16.43 2.00
N GLN A 292 11.31 16.44 0.88
CA GLN A 292 10.63 15.24 0.38
C GLN A 292 11.56 14.04 0.23
N ARG A 293 12.80 14.26 -0.19
CA ARG A 293 13.85 13.23 -0.27
C ARG A 293 14.10 12.56 1.09
N ASP A 294 14.23 13.34 2.14
CA ASP A 294 14.50 12.87 3.51
C ASP A 294 13.29 12.16 4.12
N ALA A 295 12.08 12.68 3.85
CA ALA A 295 10.82 12.07 4.22
C ALA A 295 10.66 10.67 3.58
N LEU A 296 10.95 10.56 2.27
CA LEU A 296 10.85 9.30 1.53
C LEU A 296 11.90 8.29 1.99
N LEU A 297 13.15 8.72 2.26
CA LEU A 297 14.16 7.87 2.90
C LEU A 297 13.64 7.30 4.21
N THR A 298 13.10 8.16 5.06
CA THR A 298 12.58 7.78 6.38
C THR A 298 11.45 6.77 6.23
N ARG A 299 10.48 7.03 5.34
CA ARG A 299 9.37 6.12 5.04
C ARG A 299 9.86 4.76 4.54
N SER A 300 10.84 4.72 3.64
CA SER A 300 11.44 3.47 3.15
C SER A 300 12.11 2.68 4.27
N VAL A 301 12.91 3.33 5.12
CA VAL A 301 13.61 2.67 6.24
C VAL A 301 12.61 2.13 7.27
N LEU A 302 11.60 2.93 7.63
CA LEU A 302 10.54 2.51 8.53
C LEU A 302 9.77 1.30 7.97
N THR A 303 9.45 1.31 6.67
CA THR A 303 8.78 0.18 6.00
C THR A 303 9.65 -1.07 6.02
N LEU A 304 10.93 -0.97 5.64
CA LEU A 304 11.89 -2.09 5.63
C LEU A 304 12.04 -2.71 7.02
N LEU A 305 12.17 -1.89 8.06
CA LEU A 305 12.23 -2.37 9.44
C LEU A 305 10.89 -3.00 9.89
N ALA A 306 9.75 -2.40 9.54
CA ALA A 306 8.44 -2.94 9.91
C ALA A 306 8.14 -4.32 9.31
N ILE A 307 8.73 -4.64 8.15
CA ILE A 307 8.69 -5.96 7.51
C ILE A 307 9.89 -6.85 7.84
N GLU A 308 10.67 -6.49 8.86
CA GLU A 308 11.81 -7.25 9.36
C GLU A 308 12.99 -7.38 8.38
N ASN A 309 13.06 -6.51 7.36
CA ASN A 309 14.16 -6.43 6.40
C ASN A 309 15.27 -5.46 6.87
N MET A 310 15.92 -5.80 7.99
CA MET A 310 16.99 -4.99 8.57
C MET A 310 18.19 -4.83 7.62
N ARG A 311 18.52 -5.87 6.85
CA ARG A 311 19.63 -5.82 5.88
C ARG A 311 19.36 -4.76 4.81
N GLY A 312 18.17 -4.75 4.22
CA GLY A 312 17.78 -3.77 3.23
C GLY A 312 17.76 -2.35 3.79
N ALA A 313 17.28 -2.16 5.02
CA ALA A 313 17.32 -0.86 5.69
C ALA A 313 18.75 -0.34 5.89
N ALA A 314 19.66 -1.18 6.38
CA ALA A 314 21.07 -0.84 6.57
C ALA A 314 21.81 -0.57 5.25
N GLU A 315 21.48 -1.31 4.20
CA GLU A 315 22.01 -1.10 2.86
C GLU A 315 21.54 0.22 2.26
N LEU A 316 20.24 0.52 2.33
CA LEU A 316 19.66 1.77 1.84
C LEU A 316 20.28 2.99 2.51
N VAL A 317 20.37 3.01 3.84
CA VAL A 317 20.95 4.15 4.57
C VAL A 317 22.43 4.34 4.25
N ARG A 318 23.20 3.26 4.15
CA ARG A 318 24.62 3.35 3.78
C ARG A 318 24.82 3.90 2.38
N ALA A 319 24.04 3.41 1.41
CA ALA A 319 24.09 3.86 0.03
C ALA A 319 23.63 5.32 -0.09
N TYR A 320 22.54 5.69 0.59
CA TYR A 320 22.06 7.07 0.67
C TYR A 320 23.14 8.02 1.20
N LEU A 321 23.75 7.69 2.33
CA LEU A 321 24.83 8.51 2.91
C LEU A 321 26.01 8.66 1.95
N THR A 322 26.44 7.57 1.32
CA THR A 322 27.63 7.56 0.47
C THR A 322 27.41 8.25 -0.87
N GLU A 323 26.24 8.06 -1.48
CA GLU A 323 25.97 8.45 -2.86
C GLU A 323 25.15 9.74 -2.99
N ILE A 324 24.50 10.19 -1.92
CA ILE A 324 23.64 11.39 -1.93
C ILE A 324 24.13 12.44 -0.93
N GLU A 325 24.37 12.05 0.32
CA GLU A 325 24.70 13.03 1.39
C GLU A 325 26.15 13.48 1.36
N TYR A 326 27.11 12.56 1.48
CA TYR A 326 28.52 12.89 1.58
C TYR A 326 29.11 13.65 0.37
N PRO A 327 28.60 13.49 -0.87
CA PRO A 327 29.02 14.32 -1.98
C PRO A 327 28.62 15.80 -1.87
N ILE A 328 27.67 16.16 -0.99
CA ILE A 328 27.26 17.54 -0.77
C ILE A 328 28.28 18.23 0.16
N PRO A 329 28.89 19.35 -0.25
CA PRO A 329 29.81 20.09 0.60
C PRO A 329 29.14 20.49 1.92
N GLY A 330 29.81 20.26 3.05
CA GLY A 330 29.26 20.57 4.38
C GLY A 330 28.36 19.47 4.98
N ARG A 331 28.25 18.30 4.33
CA ARG A 331 27.42 17.17 4.78
C ARG A 331 28.19 15.85 4.89
N SER A 332 29.46 15.91 5.29
CA SER A 332 30.25 14.73 5.66
C SER A 332 29.67 14.04 6.91
N ASN A 333 30.09 12.80 7.17
CA ASN A 333 29.68 12.06 8.37
C ASN A 333 29.95 12.84 9.67
N ASP A 334 31.11 13.49 9.77
CA ASP A 334 31.45 14.27 10.95
C ASP A 334 30.59 15.52 11.09
N GLU A 335 30.27 16.19 9.98
CA GLU A 335 29.39 17.36 9.97
C GLU A 335 27.95 17.00 10.34
N LEU A 336 27.39 15.93 9.75
CA LEU A 336 26.05 15.43 10.08
C LEU A 336 25.96 14.99 11.53
N ARG A 337 27.01 14.33 12.04
CA ARG A 337 27.08 13.91 13.44
C ARG A 337 27.20 15.12 14.38
N ASN A 338 28.00 16.11 14.03
CA ASN A 338 28.19 17.30 14.84
C ASN A 338 26.90 18.13 14.89
N GLY A 339 26.22 18.34 13.75
CA GLY A 339 24.94 19.04 13.72
C GLY A 339 23.84 18.32 14.49
N TYR A 340 23.82 16.99 14.48
CA TYR A 340 22.91 16.23 15.34
C TYR A 340 23.18 16.43 16.85
N LEU A 341 24.44 16.63 17.24
CA LEU A 341 24.82 16.77 18.65
C LEU A 341 24.73 18.21 19.15
N ASP A 342 24.88 19.21 18.28
CA ASP A 342 24.84 20.62 18.63
C ASP A 342 23.44 21.20 18.46
N LYS A 343 22.69 21.26 19.56
CA LYS A 343 21.34 21.85 19.56
C LYS A 343 21.31 23.37 19.33
N ASN A 344 22.47 24.03 19.27
CA ASN A 344 22.58 25.49 19.12
C ASN A 344 22.95 25.90 17.69
N ASP A 345 23.19 24.95 16.79
CA ASP A 345 23.53 25.26 15.40
C ASP A 345 22.34 25.82 14.60
N GLY A 346 21.13 25.71 15.16
CA GLY A 346 19.89 26.17 14.54
C GLY A 346 19.45 25.26 13.39
N ILE A 347 19.97 24.03 13.32
CA ILE A 347 19.65 23.06 12.27
C ILE A 347 18.66 22.01 12.80
N ALA A 348 17.69 21.63 11.97
CA ALA A 348 16.72 20.59 12.27
C ALA A 348 17.39 19.20 12.37
N PRO A 349 16.88 18.29 13.21
CA PRO A 349 17.41 16.94 13.31
C PRO A 349 17.42 16.20 11.95
N CYS A 350 18.61 15.80 11.48
CA CYS A 350 18.76 15.15 10.18
C CYS A 350 18.09 13.76 10.13
N HIS A 351 17.19 13.55 9.17
CA HIS A 351 16.51 12.28 8.93
C HIS A 351 17.47 11.12 8.60
N ALA A 352 18.59 11.39 7.92
CA ALA A 352 19.61 10.37 7.66
C ALA A 352 20.27 9.88 8.97
N MET A 353 20.44 10.77 9.95
CA MET A 353 20.94 10.42 11.29
C MET A 353 19.89 9.65 12.09
N PHE A 354 18.62 10.07 12.04
CA PHE A 354 17.50 9.31 12.61
C PHE A 354 17.50 7.85 12.10
N CYS A 355 17.53 7.66 10.77
CA CYS A 355 17.50 6.34 10.16
C CYS A 355 18.73 5.51 10.57
N SER A 356 19.92 6.12 10.59
CA SER A 356 21.16 5.47 11.02
C SER A 356 21.08 4.99 12.48
N MET A 357 20.60 5.85 13.39
CA MET A 357 20.46 5.53 14.80
C MET A 357 19.39 4.46 15.03
N LEU A 358 18.25 4.56 14.35
CA LEU A 358 17.16 3.61 14.45
C LEU A 358 17.64 2.19 14.08
N ILE A 359 18.37 2.06 12.97
CA ILE A 359 18.94 0.77 12.54
C ILE A 359 19.91 0.23 13.60
N ARG A 360 20.81 1.06 14.14
CA ARG A 360 21.73 0.65 15.21
C ARG A 360 21.04 0.24 16.50
N ILE A 361 19.90 0.84 16.81
CA ILE A 361 19.08 0.50 17.98
C ILE A 361 18.40 -0.85 17.76
N CYS A 362 17.86 -1.10 16.55
CA CYS A 362 17.24 -2.38 16.17
C CYS A 362 18.24 -3.54 16.02
N GLU A 363 19.50 -3.28 15.63
CA GLU A 363 20.57 -4.29 15.48
C GLU A 363 20.96 -4.97 16.81
N LYS A 364 20.68 -4.33 17.94
CA LYS A 364 21.12 -4.80 19.25
C LYS A 364 20.16 -5.85 19.81
N ASP A 365 19.32 -5.47 20.76
CA ASP A 365 18.43 -6.38 21.47
C ASP A 365 17.34 -5.56 22.18
N VAL A 366 16.33 -6.22 22.74
CA VAL A 366 15.22 -5.64 23.52
C VAL A 366 15.68 -4.65 24.59
N LYS A 367 16.91 -4.80 25.11
CA LYS A 367 17.52 -3.89 26.09
C LYS A 367 17.66 -2.43 25.61
N THR A 368 17.65 -2.18 24.30
CA THR A 368 17.69 -0.82 23.74
C THR A 368 16.32 -0.18 23.58
N ALA A 369 15.23 -0.80 24.06
CA ALA A 369 13.88 -0.22 24.07
C ALA A 369 13.81 1.23 24.62
N PRO A 370 14.55 1.60 25.70
CA PRO A 370 14.57 2.98 26.16
C PRO A 370 15.19 3.95 25.14
N LEU A 371 16.20 3.51 24.38
CA LEU A 371 16.82 4.32 23.32
C LEU A 371 15.88 4.48 22.13
N PHE A 372 15.14 3.43 21.76
CA PHE A 372 14.11 3.51 20.74
C PHE A 372 13.03 4.53 21.12
N THR A 373 12.49 4.42 22.33
CA THR A 373 11.45 5.34 22.85
C THR A 373 11.97 6.78 22.89
N TRP A 374 13.21 6.97 23.34
CA TRP A 374 13.87 8.27 23.33
C TRP A 374 14.02 8.83 21.91
N LEU A 375 14.44 8.01 20.95
CA LEU A 375 14.62 8.42 19.56
C LEU A 375 13.30 8.87 18.92
N ILE A 376 12.25 8.05 19.04
CA ILE A 376 10.93 8.38 18.48
C ILE A 376 10.37 9.67 19.10
N ARG A 377 10.54 9.86 20.42
CA ARG A 377 10.09 11.08 21.09
C ARG A 377 10.84 12.32 20.60
N ASN A 378 12.17 12.26 20.43
CA ASN A 378 12.94 13.42 19.99
C ASN A 378 12.68 13.82 18.54
N PHE A 379 12.37 12.85 17.68
CA PHE A 379 11.98 13.10 16.30
C PHE A 379 10.46 13.19 16.11
N GLY A 380 9.68 13.22 17.20
CA GLY A 380 8.22 13.18 17.14
C GLY A 380 7.61 14.33 16.35
N ALA A 381 8.19 15.55 16.48
CA ALA A 381 7.77 16.71 15.70
C ALA A 381 8.04 16.52 14.21
N GLU A 382 9.27 16.17 13.82
CA GLU A 382 9.66 15.90 12.42
C GLU A 382 8.87 14.74 11.78
N LEU A 383 8.59 13.68 12.54
CA LEU A 383 7.75 12.57 12.07
C LEU A 383 6.27 12.98 11.98
N GLY A 384 5.83 13.93 12.79
CA GLY A 384 4.49 14.48 12.79
C GLY A 384 4.21 15.40 11.60
N THR A 385 5.25 16.09 11.09
CA THR A 385 5.16 16.97 9.90
C THR A 385 5.37 16.24 8.58
N MET A 386 5.73 14.95 8.60
CA MET A 386 5.76 14.13 7.38
C MET A 386 4.36 14.02 6.76
N HIS A 387 4.31 14.06 5.44
CA HIS A 387 3.10 13.68 4.69
C HIS A 387 2.64 12.29 5.11
N ASP A 388 1.37 12.16 5.52
CA ASP A 388 0.78 10.97 6.15
C ASP A 388 1.61 10.49 7.36
N SER A 389 1.58 11.31 8.42
CA SER A 389 2.22 11.02 9.72
C SER A 389 1.61 9.78 10.41
N ARG A 390 0.36 9.42 10.05
CA ARG A 390 -0.33 8.21 10.52
C ARG A 390 0.44 6.95 10.12
N ALA A 391 0.92 6.85 8.88
CA ALA A 391 1.75 5.72 8.45
C ALA A 391 3.09 5.65 9.21
N ALA A 392 3.76 6.78 9.43
CA ALA A 392 5.00 6.81 10.23
C ALA A 392 4.77 6.31 11.66
N ARG A 393 3.66 6.71 12.29
CA ARG A 393 3.24 6.22 13.62
C ARG A 393 2.93 4.72 13.59
N ALA A 394 2.26 4.22 12.57
CA ALA A 394 1.95 2.80 12.42
C ALA A 394 3.23 1.96 12.27
N TYR A 395 4.20 2.39 11.46
CA TYR A 395 5.46 1.69 11.29
C TYR A 395 6.31 1.71 12.56
N THR A 396 6.45 2.86 13.21
CA THR A 396 7.21 2.95 14.48
C THR A 396 6.59 2.10 15.58
N THR A 397 5.25 2.06 15.68
CA THR A 397 4.55 1.14 16.60
C THR A 397 4.86 -0.33 16.27
N LYS A 398 4.83 -0.69 14.98
CA LYS A 398 5.14 -2.05 14.53
C LYS A 398 6.60 -2.44 14.82
N ILE A 399 7.55 -1.53 14.61
CA ILE A 399 8.97 -1.71 14.93
C ILE A 399 9.14 -1.89 16.45
N GLY A 400 8.50 -1.04 17.26
CA GLY A 400 8.46 -1.13 18.72
C GLY A 400 8.07 -2.53 19.21
N ARG A 401 7.01 -3.07 18.63
CA ARG A 401 6.52 -4.41 18.95
C ARG A 401 7.47 -5.52 18.50
N VAL A 402 8.00 -5.43 17.29
CA VAL A 402 8.80 -6.51 16.68
C VAL A 402 10.19 -6.63 17.29
N TYR A 403 10.87 -5.50 17.51
CA TYR A 403 12.27 -5.49 17.97
C TYR A 403 12.43 -5.33 19.48
N PHE A 404 11.42 -4.78 20.17
CA PHE A 404 11.55 -4.38 21.57
C PHE A 404 10.41 -4.87 22.47
N ASP A 405 9.47 -5.67 21.95
CA ASP A 405 8.28 -6.15 22.65
C ASP A 405 7.47 -5.03 23.35
N ILE A 406 7.53 -3.82 22.81
CA ILE A 406 6.74 -2.69 23.29
C ILE A 406 5.30 -2.92 22.82
N GLN A 407 4.39 -3.09 23.77
CA GLN A 407 2.97 -3.20 23.46
C GLN A 407 2.45 -1.88 22.90
N PRO A 408 1.64 -1.90 21.84
CA PRO A 408 1.02 -0.69 21.33
C PRO A 408 0.14 -0.06 22.41
N PRO A 409 -0.04 1.27 22.42
CA PRO A 409 -1.01 1.92 23.29
C PRO A 409 -2.38 1.26 23.13
N PRO A 410 -3.15 1.04 24.22
CA PRO A 410 -4.50 0.51 24.12
C PRO A 410 -5.33 1.40 23.20
N SER A 411 -6.17 0.80 22.35
CA SER A 411 -7.14 1.59 21.58
C SER A 411 -8.14 2.25 22.53
N MET A 412 -8.71 3.41 22.14
CA MET A 412 -9.77 4.06 22.92
C MET A 412 -10.94 3.10 23.18
N MET A 413 -11.31 2.26 22.21
CA MET A 413 -12.28 1.18 22.42
C MET A 413 -11.87 0.20 23.53
N SER A 414 -10.59 -0.18 23.60
CA SER A 414 -10.10 -1.04 24.68
C SER A 414 -10.12 -0.33 26.04
N MET A 415 -9.84 0.97 26.09
CA MET A 415 -9.98 1.75 27.32
C MET A 415 -11.45 1.89 27.74
N MET A 416 -12.36 2.11 26.79
CA MET A 416 -13.79 2.23 27.04
C MET A 416 -14.41 0.90 27.46
N GLU A 417 -14.01 -0.22 26.85
CA GLU A 417 -14.42 -1.57 27.25
C GLU A 417 -13.88 -1.91 28.65
N ASN A 418 -12.65 -1.52 28.97
CA ASN A 418 -12.10 -1.67 30.31
C ASN A 418 -12.81 -0.77 31.34
N MET A 419 -13.14 0.48 31.00
CA MET A 419 -13.93 1.36 31.86
C MET A 419 -15.36 0.83 32.06
N MET A 420 -16.04 0.37 31.01
CA MET A 420 -17.37 -0.23 31.10
C MET A 420 -17.36 -1.56 31.86
N SER A 421 -16.31 -2.36 31.74
CA SER A 421 -16.15 -3.58 32.54
C SER A 421 -15.94 -3.26 34.02
N THR A 422 -15.22 -2.18 34.33
CA THR A 422 -14.98 -1.72 35.71
C THR A 422 -16.19 -1.01 36.32
N MET A 423 -17.00 -0.31 35.50
CA MET A 423 -18.18 0.44 35.93
C MET A 423 -19.47 -0.41 35.89
N GLY A 424 -19.55 -1.41 35.00
CA GLY A 424 -20.65 -2.36 34.86
C GLY A 424 -20.49 -3.64 35.68
N GLY A 425 -19.29 -3.93 36.20
CA GLY A 425 -18.98 -5.12 37.02
C GLY A 425 -19.28 -4.99 38.52
N GLY A 426 -19.73 -3.83 39.01
CA GLY A 426 -20.01 -3.57 40.43
C GLY A 426 -21.34 -4.14 40.97
N GLY A 427 -22.11 -4.86 40.14
CA GLY A 427 -23.40 -5.45 40.49
C GLY A 427 -23.29 -6.83 41.14
N GLY A 428 -22.39 -7.01 42.10
CA GLY A 428 -22.25 -8.23 42.91
C GLY A 428 -23.34 -8.34 43.98
N GLY A 429 -24.60 -8.48 43.53
CA GLY A 429 -25.70 -8.96 44.34
C GLY A 429 -25.46 -10.41 44.76
N GLY A 430 -24.92 -10.61 45.96
CA GLY A 430 -24.67 -11.90 46.57
C GLY A 430 -25.20 -11.94 48.00
N VAL A 431 -26.46 -12.31 48.11
CA VAL A 431 -27.28 -12.52 49.31
C VAL A 431 -26.53 -13.32 50.40
N GLY A 432 -26.25 -12.67 51.53
CA GLY A 432 -25.69 -13.28 52.75
C GLY A 432 -26.21 -12.57 54.00
N ARG A 433 -27.45 -12.87 54.36
CA ARG A 433 -28.21 -12.29 55.48
C ARG A 433 -27.61 -12.75 56.83
N GLY A 434 -26.85 -11.88 57.48
CA GLY A 434 -26.38 -12.07 58.86
C GLY A 434 -26.60 -10.80 59.69
N PRO A 435 -27.32 -10.83 60.82
CA PRO A 435 -27.53 -9.66 61.66
C PRO A 435 -26.39 -9.59 62.68
N GLY A 436 -25.48 -8.62 62.51
CA GLY A 436 -24.57 -8.24 63.58
C GLY A 436 -23.21 -7.74 63.11
N GLY A 437 -22.95 -6.46 63.37
CA GLY A 437 -21.59 -5.99 63.65
C GLY A 437 -20.95 -5.10 62.60
N GLY A 438 -20.95 -3.79 62.88
CA GLY A 438 -19.77 -2.94 62.73
C GLY A 438 -19.41 -2.47 61.32
N MET A 439 -19.73 -1.21 61.03
CA MET A 439 -18.84 -0.37 60.21
C MET A 439 -17.46 -0.30 60.90
N PRO A 440 -16.33 -0.31 60.16
CA PRO A 440 -15.70 0.98 59.83
C PRO A 440 -14.93 0.97 58.49
N GLY A 441 -14.87 2.10 57.81
CA GLY A 441 -13.95 2.24 56.67
C GLY A 441 -14.15 3.50 55.85
N GLY A 442 -14.03 4.67 56.49
CA GLY A 442 -13.97 5.94 55.77
C GLY A 442 -12.73 5.98 54.86
N MET A 443 -12.95 6.31 53.58
CA MET A 443 -11.88 6.68 52.66
C MET A 443 -11.15 7.90 53.21
N ASN A 444 -9.82 7.81 53.28
CA ASN A 444 -8.95 8.82 53.83
C ASN A 444 -8.98 10.10 52.97
N PRO A 445 -9.42 11.26 53.49
CA PRO A 445 -9.50 12.52 52.74
C PRO A 445 -8.18 12.96 52.10
N ALA A 446 -7.04 12.56 52.68
CA ALA A 446 -5.71 12.87 52.13
C ALA A 446 -5.46 12.20 50.77
N MET A 447 -6.02 11.02 50.53
CA MET A 447 -5.88 10.31 49.25
C MET A 447 -6.69 11.00 48.14
N MET A 448 -7.85 11.57 48.49
CA MET A 448 -8.72 12.27 47.56
C MET A 448 -8.11 13.62 47.13
N MET A 449 -7.43 14.32 48.05
CA MET A 449 -6.76 15.58 47.74
C MET A 449 -5.51 15.38 46.87
N GLN A 450 -4.77 14.28 47.06
CA GLN A 450 -3.62 13.94 46.23
C GLN A 450 -4.01 13.53 44.79
N ALA A 451 -5.16 12.87 44.62
CA ALA A 451 -5.71 12.55 43.31
C ALA A 451 -6.17 13.81 42.54
N MET A 452 -6.76 14.79 43.23
CA MET A 452 -7.16 16.06 42.63
C MET A 452 -5.95 16.91 42.18
N GLN A 453 -4.86 16.89 42.96
CA GLN A 453 -3.65 17.64 42.63
C GLN A 453 -2.88 17.05 41.44
N ALA A 454 -2.98 15.74 41.23
CA ALA A 454 -2.38 15.06 40.07
C ALA A 454 -3.13 15.37 38.75
N MET A 455 -4.43 15.65 38.81
CA MET A 455 -5.21 16.04 37.61
C MET A 455 -5.03 17.50 37.22
N GLN A 456 -4.66 18.38 38.16
CA GLN A 456 -4.52 19.81 37.89
C GLN A 456 -3.12 20.25 37.43
N GLY A 457 -2.13 19.35 37.48
CA GLY A 457 -0.72 19.66 37.18
C GLY A 457 -0.23 19.19 35.80
N GLY A 458 -1.11 18.70 34.93
CA GLY A 458 -0.75 18.08 33.64
C GLY A 458 -0.85 18.99 32.41
N GLY A 459 -0.70 20.31 32.57
CA GLY A 459 -0.76 21.28 31.47
C GLY A 459 0.35 22.32 31.58
N MET A 460 1.53 21.99 31.08
CA MET A 460 2.51 22.90 30.50
C MET A 460 3.32 22.17 29.44
#